data_AF-A0A0L1KZY3-F1
#
_entry.id   AF-A0A0L1KZY3-F1
#
_cell.length_a   1.000
_cell.length_b   1.000
_cell.length_c   1.000
_cell.angle_alpha   90.00
_cell.angle_beta   90.00
_cell.angle_gamma   90.00
#
_symmetry.space_group_name_H-M   'P 1'
#
loop_
_entity.id
_entity.type
_entity.pdbx_description
1 polymer ?
#
loop_
_entity_poly.entity_id
_entity_poly.type
_entity_poly.pdbx_seq_one_letter_code
_entity_poly.pdbx_strand_id
1 'polypeptide(L)'
;MYPTSLRYLIGVGCEGVTLHNTGSLRQWNLKPNWCSLCKEPYNAWDQHRGKRDHVCLEVFFDAICCESRRWNVNTMWSNAFLKKFPIDGIFSANDSADKLRREKLIAALFYLKRKGVIFASLPECAGIPEGMFLRKYLSARVFVARGSFYMHKMIAHAIAHIFPRAEAKHHTAFSQQIASTYNMETVWDLCNFSSLLSIPSGFLPCFHEKGSLVKSILGEISEYIDRVPDDPPPASFTGTEHILADFVARSIMAEAIHLRMLEYVARVEAVWREYGLEIIKDRKAFHLLPAIQVSNLEYLLSKETAR
;
A
#
# COMPACT_ATOMS: atom_id res chain seq x y z
N MET A 1 -8.18 64.58 6.54
CA MET A 1 -7.45 64.44 5.25
C MET A 1 -7.71 63.05 4.69
N TYR A 2 -8.47 62.97 3.61
CA TYR A 2 -8.44 61.90 2.58
C TYR A 2 -8.00 62.62 1.28
N PRO A 3 -7.30 62.00 0.29
CA PRO A 3 -7.72 60.80 -0.47
C PRO A 3 -6.58 59.76 -0.71
N THR A 4 -6.78 58.48 -1.07
CA THR A 4 -7.43 57.80 -2.23
C THR A 4 -6.62 57.80 -3.54
N SER A 5 -6.53 56.60 -4.17
CA SER A 5 -6.31 56.27 -5.60
C SER A 5 -4.88 56.11 -6.14
N LEU A 6 -4.55 55.28 -7.15
CA LEU A 6 -4.97 53.97 -7.71
C LEU A 6 -4.06 53.81 -8.98
N ARG A 7 -3.70 52.56 -9.37
CA ARG A 7 -3.34 52.09 -10.74
C ARG A 7 -1.94 52.48 -11.30
N TYR A 8 -1.20 51.67 -12.08
CA TYR A 8 -1.49 50.41 -12.79
C TYR A 8 -0.18 49.77 -13.35
N LEU A 9 -0.14 48.42 -13.37
CA LEU A 9 0.27 47.51 -14.48
C LEU A 9 1.75 47.43 -14.98
N ILE A 10 2.36 46.26 -14.70
CA ILE A 10 2.95 45.24 -15.62
C ILE A 10 4.31 44.74 -15.11
N GLY A 11 4.31 43.47 -14.72
CA GLY A 11 5.49 42.68 -14.41
C GLY A 11 5.08 41.22 -14.25
N VAL A 12 4.63 40.61 -15.36
CA VAL A 12 4.41 39.18 -15.47
C VAL A 12 5.75 38.50 -15.28
N GLY A 13 5.94 37.77 -14.18
CA GLY A 13 7.17 37.03 -13.92
C GLY A 13 6.99 36.12 -12.72
N CYS A 14 6.80 34.82 -12.99
CA CYS A 14 6.78 33.70 -12.06
C CYS A 14 7.44 33.98 -10.70
N GLU A 15 6.64 34.31 -9.68
CA GLU A 15 7.13 34.35 -8.30
C GLU A 15 7.30 32.89 -7.82
N GLY A 16 8.55 32.52 -7.57
CA GLY A 16 8.97 31.20 -7.12
C GLY A 16 8.31 30.82 -5.81
N VAL A 17 7.78 29.59 -5.77
CA VAL A 17 7.07 29.04 -4.62
C VAL A 17 8.10 28.58 -3.59
N THR A 18 8.42 29.43 -2.63
CA THR A 18 9.30 29.05 -1.51
C THR A 18 8.51 28.22 -0.50
N LEU A 19 8.67 26.89 -0.55
CA LEU A 19 8.18 25.98 0.48
C LEU A 19 9.05 26.11 1.73
N HIS A 20 8.75 27.08 2.60
CA HIS A 20 9.45 27.24 3.88
C HIS A 20 9.32 25.96 4.73
N ASN A 21 10.46 25.34 5.02
CA ASN A 21 10.58 24.03 5.67
C ASN A 21 11.32 24.17 7.01
N THR A 22 10.73 24.87 7.98
CA THR A 22 11.28 24.99 9.34
C THR A 22 10.19 24.81 10.39
N GLY A 23 9.86 23.57 10.76
CA GLY A 23 9.03 23.24 11.94
C GLY A 23 7.60 23.80 11.97
N SER A 24 7.21 24.60 10.98
CA SER A 24 5.89 25.15 10.72
C SER A 24 5.23 24.35 9.60
N LEU A 25 3.92 24.11 9.75
CA LEU A 25 3.10 23.32 8.83
C LEU A 25 3.40 23.64 7.37
N ARG A 26 3.88 22.65 6.60
CA ARG A 26 4.02 22.78 5.14
C ARG A 26 2.63 23.11 4.57
N GLN A 27 2.54 24.23 3.88
CA GLN A 27 1.27 24.72 3.34
C GLN A 27 1.05 24.19 1.92
N TRP A 28 0.04 23.32 1.77
CA TRP A 28 -0.38 22.83 0.45
C TRP A 28 -1.53 23.65 -0.15
N ASN A 29 -2.00 24.67 0.57
CA ASN A 29 -3.09 25.56 0.20
C ASN A 29 -2.61 26.85 -0.48
N LEU A 30 -1.62 26.75 -1.35
CA LEU A 30 -1.03 27.90 -2.06
C LEU A 30 -2.04 28.68 -2.91
N LYS A 31 -3.11 27.99 -3.35
CA LYS A 31 -4.24 28.58 -4.06
C LYS A 31 -5.49 28.54 -3.16
N PRO A 32 -6.31 29.60 -3.14
CA PRO A 32 -7.55 29.60 -2.37
C PRO A 32 -8.42 28.38 -2.71
N ASN A 33 -8.92 27.69 -1.69
CA ASN A 33 -9.81 26.53 -1.82
C ASN A 33 -9.24 25.36 -2.65
N TRP A 34 -7.92 25.25 -2.80
CA TRP A 34 -7.27 24.19 -3.57
C TRP A 34 -6.05 23.61 -2.86
N CYS A 35 -5.97 22.28 -2.77
CA CYS A 35 -4.82 21.60 -2.20
C CYS A 35 -3.87 21.10 -3.30
N SER A 36 -2.63 21.63 -3.32
CA SER A 36 -1.60 21.25 -4.29
C SER A 36 -1.10 19.81 -4.12
N LEU A 37 -1.21 19.22 -2.92
CA LEU A 37 -0.83 17.83 -2.65
C LEU A 37 -1.91 16.85 -3.10
N CYS A 38 -3.15 17.07 -2.68
CA CYS A 38 -4.28 16.20 -3.04
C CYS A 38 -4.79 16.42 -4.47
N LYS A 39 -4.48 17.58 -5.08
CA LYS A 39 -5.00 18.03 -6.37
C LYS A 39 -6.54 18.06 -6.41
N GLU A 40 -7.14 18.51 -5.32
CA GLU A 40 -8.59 18.63 -5.17
C GLU A 40 -8.99 19.97 -4.51
N PRO A 41 -10.22 20.46 -4.76
CA PRO A 41 -10.75 21.59 -4.04
C PRO A 41 -11.12 21.23 -2.59
N TYR A 42 -11.11 22.22 -1.70
CA TYR A 42 -11.60 22.08 -0.32
C TYR A 42 -12.46 23.27 0.10
N ASN A 43 -13.40 23.02 1.01
CA ASN A 43 -14.25 24.06 1.60
C ASN A 43 -13.61 24.70 2.85
N ALA A 44 -12.92 23.89 3.66
CA ALA A 44 -12.23 24.32 4.87
C ALA A 44 -10.90 23.57 5.01
N TRP A 45 -9.80 24.32 5.18
CA TRP A 45 -8.46 23.74 5.22
C TRP A 45 -8.27 22.78 6.40
N ASP A 46 -8.75 23.15 7.59
CA ASP A 46 -8.57 22.32 8.80
C ASP A 46 -9.28 20.97 8.71
N GLN A 47 -10.42 20.92 8.03
CA GLN A 47 -11.11 19.66 7.75
C GLN A 47 -10.37 18.84 6.67
N HIS A 48 -9.87 19.51 5.63
CA HIS A 48 -9.16 18.86 4.53
C HIS A 48 -7.84 18.23 4.98
N ARG A 49 -6.98 18.97 5.70
CA ARG A 49 -5.68 18.47 6.18
C ARG A 49 -5.83 17.28 7.15
N GLY A 50 -6.99 17.19 7.83
CA GLY A 50 -7.33 16.06 8.70
C GLY A 50 -7.84 14.82 7.96
N LYS A 51 -8.12 14.90 6.64
CA LYS A 51 -8.54 13.73 5.86
C LYS A 51 -7.40 12.72 5.83
N ARG A 52 -7.74 11.43 6.03
CA ARG A 52 -6.77 10.32 5.99
C ARG A 52 -5.93 10.31 4.72
N ASP A 53 -6.57 10.61 3.59
CA ASP A 53 -5.91 10.64 2.30
C ASP A 53 -4.82 11.73 2.20
N HIS A 54 -5.10 12.92 2.74
CA HIS A 54 -4.12 14.00 2.84
C HIS A 54 -2.93 13.58 3.70
N VAL A 55 -3.21 13.07 4.90
CA VAL A 55 -2.20 12.58 5.85
C VAL A 55 -1.32 11.49 5.23
N CYS A 56 -1.89 10.61 4.39
CA CYS A 56 -1.11 9.61 3.66
C CYS A 56 -0.22 10.24 2.58
N LEU A 57 -0.73 11.18 1.79
CA LEU A 57 0.09 11.86 0.79
C LEU A 57 1.26 12.60 1.43
N GLU A 58 1.09 13.20 2.62
CA GLU A 58 2.16 13.90 3.32
C GLU A 58 3.31 12.97 3.69
N VAL A 59 3.03 11.82 4.31
CA VAL A 59 4.09 10.87 4.71
C VAL A 59 4.82 10.28 3.51
N PHE A 60 4.12 10.01 2.40
CA PHE A 60 4.75 9.53 1.17
C PHE A 60 5.58 10.62 0.47
N PHE A 61 5.12 11.87 0.49
CA PHE A 61 5.88 13.01 -0.02
C PHE A 61 7.15 13.22 0.80
N ASP A 62 7.04 13.18 2.13
CA ASP A 62 8.19 13.28 3.01
C ASP A 62 9.15 12.12 2.83
N ALA A 63 8.67 10.88 2.66
CA ALA A 63 9.52 9.75 2.36
C ALA A 63 10.30 9.96 1.06
N ILE A 64 9.64 10.42 -0.01
CA ILE A 64 10.28 10.70 -1.31
C ILE A 64 11.28 11.86 -1.23
N CYS A 65 11.04 12.86 -0.37
CA CYS A 65 11.90 14.03 -0.24
C CYS A 65 13.05 13.85 0.77
N CYS A 66 12.81 13.18 1.89
CA CYS A 66 13.70 13.09 3.04
C CYS A 66 14.60 11.86 3.01
N GLU A 67 14.15 10.76 2.41
CA GLU A 67 15.03 9.63 2.19
C GLU A 67 15.85 9.92 0.95
N SER A 68 17.18 10.02 1.11
CA SER A 68 18.09 10.01 -0.03
C SER A 68 17.73 8.77 -0.84
N ARG A 69 17.15 8.94 -2.02
CA ARG A 69 16.84 7.79 -2.87
C ARG A 69 18.17 7.04 -3.03
N ARG A 70 18.24 5.80 -2.55
CA ARG A 70 19.43 4.95 -2.71
C ARG A 70 19.75 4.71 -4.19
N TRP A 71 18.79 5.02 -5.05
CA TRP A 71 18.85 5.01 -6.50
C TRP A 71 18.42 6.38 -7.01
N ASN A 72 19.25 7.04 -7.81
CA ASN A 72 18.77 8.15 -8.63
C ASN A 72 18.18 7.55 -9.92
N VAL A 73 17.18 8.20 -10.53
CA VAL A 73 16.53 7.71 -11.75
C VAL A 73 17.57 7.45 -12.84
N ASN A 74 18.50 8.36 -13.07
CA ASN A 74 19.65 8.17 -13.98
C ASN A 74 20.60 7.03 -13.56
N THR A 75 20.79 6.75 -12.26
CA THR A 75 21.58 5.61 -11.73
C THR A 75 20.86 4.29 -11.94
N MET A 76 19.52 4.27 -11.85
CA MET A 76 18.72 3.13 -12.30
C MET A 76 18.90 2.93 -13.80
N TRP A 77 18.66 3.97 -14.61
CA TRP A 77 18.80 3.92 -16.07
C TRP A 77 20.20 3.52 -16.55
N SER A 78 21.24 3.87 -15.81
CA SER A 78 22.63 3.53 -16.14
C SER A 78 23.12 2.21 -15.55
N ASN A 79 22.35 1.59 -14.65
CA ASN A 79 22.71 0.33 -14.01
C ASN A 79 22.73 -0.82 -15.04
N ALA A 80 23.75 -1.67 -14.97
CA ALA A 80 23.96 -2.75 -15.94
C ALA A 80 22.78 -3.74 -16.03
N PHE A 81 21.92 -3.79 -15.00
CA PHE A 81 20.70 -4.59 -14.98
C PHE A 81 19.65 -4.13 -16.00
N LEU A 82 19.48 -2.81 -16.18
CA LEU A 82 18.61 -2.18 -17.19
C LEU A 82 19.27 -2.13 -18.59
N LYS A 83 20.60 -2.31 -18.68
CA LYS A 83 21.27 -2.57 -19.96
C LYS A 83 21.08 -4.03 -20.43
N LYS A 84 20.93 -4.96 -19.49
CA LYS A 84 20.76 -6.40 -19.77
C LYS A 84 19.31 -6.78 -20.07
N PHE A 85 18.36 -6.03 -19.53
CA PHE A 85 16.93 -6.13 -19.83
C PHE A 85 16.41 -4.74 -20.21
N PRO A 86 15.89 -4.54 -21.43
CA PRO A 86 15.13 -3.33 -21.77
C PRO A 86 14.09 -3.05 -20.70
N ILE A 87 13.67 -1.80 -20.52
CA ILE A 87 12.67 -1.48 -19.48
C ILE A 87 11.39 -2.32 -19.64
N ASP A 88 11.01 -2.62 -20.89
CA ASP A 88 9.92 -3.53 -21.23
C ASP A 88 10.19 -4.97 -20.75
N GLY A 89 11.46 -5.40 -20.76
CA GLY A 89 11.91 -6.67 -20.19
C GLY A 89 11.89 -6.69 -18.67
N ILE A 90 12.14 -5.57 -17.99
CA ILE A 90 12.00 -5.47 -16.53
C ILE A 90 10.53 -5.44 -16.11
N PHE A 91 9.70 -4.66 -16.80
CA PHE A 91 8.26 -4.69 -16.58
C PHE A 91 7.70 -6.08 -16.84
N SER A 92 8.05 -6.70 -17.97
CA SER A 92 7.63 -8.07 -18.29
C SER A 92 8.13 -9.10 -17.26
N ALA A 93 9.36 -8.97 -16.75
CA ALA A 93 9.89 -9.86 -15.71
C ALA A 93 9.20 -9.66 -14.35
N ASN A 94 8.96 -8.40 -13.96
CA ASN A 94 8.23 -8.07 -12.74
C ASN A 94 6.77 -8.54 -12.83
N ASP A 95 6.11 -8.31 -13.98
CA ASP A 95 4.75 -8.78 -14.26
C ASP A 95 4.68 -10.31 -14.20
N SER A 96 5.70 -11.00 -14.72
CA SER A 96 5.79 -12.47 -14.66
C SER A 96 5.99 -12.96 -13.22
N ALA A 97 6.83 -12.29 -12.44
CA ALA A 97 7.07 -12.61 -11.04
C ALA A 97 5.82 -12.35 -10.17
N ASP A 98 5.13 -11.23 -10.40
CA ASP A 98 3.87 -10.89 -9.73
C ASP A 98 2.76 -11.86 -10.11
N LYS A 99 2.66 -12.24 -11.39
CA LYS A 99 1.75 -13.27 -11.85
C LYS A 99 2.01 -14.60 -11.14
N LEU A 100 3.26 -15.07 -11.12
CA LEU A 100 3.63 -16.31 -10.45
C LEU A 100 3.32 -16.27 -8.93
N ARG A 101 3.54 -15.13 -8.28
CA ARG A 101 3.22 -14.93 -6.86
C ARG A 101 1.71 -15.03 -6.60
N ARG A 102 0.88 -14.42 -7.45
CA ARG A 102 -0.58 -14.50 -7.38
C ARG A 102 -1.10 -15.90 -7.69
N GLU A 103 -0.49 -16.60 -8.65
CA GLU A 103 -0.81 -18.01 -8.94
C GLU A 103 -0.51 -18.92 -7.74
N LYS A 104 0.63 -18.72 -7.06
CA LYS A 104 0.96 -19.45 -5.82
C LYS A 104 -0.04 -19.16 -4.70
N LEU A 105 -0.45 -17.90 -4.55
CA LEU A 105 -1.49 -17.51 -3.60
C LEU A 105 -2.81 -18.24 -3.88
N ILE A 106 -3.27 -18.24 -5.13
CA ILE A 106 -4.50 -18.94 -5.53
C ILE A 106 -4.39 -20.45 -5.32
N ALA A 107 -3.28 -21.07 -5.70
CA ALA A 107 -3.06 -22.50 -5.50
C ALA A 107 -3.09 -22.87 -4.00
N ALA A 108 -2.47 -22.06 -3.14
CA ALA A 108 -2.51 -22.25 -1.69
C ALA A 108 -3.92 -22.08 -1.13
N LEU A 109 -4.68 -21.07 -1.58
CA LEU A 109 -6.09 -20.88 -1.19
C LEU A 109 -6.96 -22.07 -1.60
N PHE A 110 -6.78 -22.63 -2.81
CA PHE A 110 -7.48 -23.84 -3.23
C PHE A 110 -7.14 -25.05 -2.34
N TYR A 111 -5.87 -25.22 -1.98
CA TYR A 111 -5.45 -26.30 -1.08
C TYR A 111 -6.10 -26.16 0.30
N LEU A 112 -6.02 -24.96 0.90
CA LEU A 112 -6.62 -24.67 2.21
C LEU A 112 -8.14 -24.84 2.21
N LYS A 113 -8.82 -24.43 1.13
CA LYS A 113 -10.24 -24.67 0.90
C LYS A 113 -10.56 -26.18 0.91
N ARG A 114 -9.84 -26.98 0.11
CA ARG A 114 -10.05 -28.44 0.03
C ARG A 114 -9.78 -29.15 1.35
N LYS A 115 -8.87 -28.63 2.17
CA LYS A 115 -8.58 -29.15 3.51
C LYS A 115 -9.57 -28.68 4.58
N GLY A 116 -10.55 -27.84 4.22
CA GLY A 116 -11.56 -27.33 5.15
C GLY A 116 -11.04 -26.27 6.11
N VAL A 117 -9.86 -25.68 5.84
CA VAL A 117 -9.34 -24.53 6.62
C VAL A 117 -10.15 -23.28 6.33
N ILE A 118 -10.58 -23.11 5.08
CA ILE A 118 -11.49 -22.04 4.65
C ILE A 118 -12.76 -22.72 4.17
N PHE A 119 -13.83 -22.61 4.95
CA PHE A 119 -15.08 -23.33 4.69
C PHE A 119 -16.28 -22.39 4.57
N ALA A 120 -16.32 -21.30 5.35
CA ALA A 120 -17.46 -20.39 5.38
C ALA A 120 -17.38 -19.34 4.27
N SER A 121 -16.19 -18.77 4.04
CA SER A 121 -15.94 -17.69 3.07
C SER A 121 -15.87 -18.17 1.64
N LEU A 122 -15.50 -19.44 1.44
CA LEU A 122 -15.40 -20.08 0.14
C LEU A 122 -16.24 -21.36 0.14
N PRO A 123 -17.57 -21.28 0.27
CA PRO A 123 -18.40 -22.47 0.39
C PRO A 123 -18.33 -23.30 -0.90
N GLU A 124 -18.37 -24.62 -0.76
CA GLU A 124 -18.64 -25.50 -1.90
C GLU A 124 -20.13 -25.44 -2.24
N CYS A 125 -20.41 -25.12 -3.50
CA CYS A 125 -21.75 -24.78 -3.95
C CYS A 125 -22.16 -25.51 -5.23
N ALA A 126 -21.48 -26.60 -5.56
CA ALA A 126 -21.91 -27.48 -6.65
C ALA A 126 -23.31 -28.02 -6.34
N GLY A 127 -24.29 -27.69 -7.19
CA GLY A 127 -25.65 -28.24 -7.12
C GLY A 127 -26.56 -27.71 -6.01
N ILE A 128 -26.19 -26.64 -5.29
CA ILE A 128 -27.09 -26.04 -4.30
C ILE A 128 -28.00 -24.96 -4.91
N PRO A 129 -29.27 -24.84 -4.47
CA PRO A 129 -30.14 -23.75 -4.89
C PRO A 129 -29.56 -22.37 -4.54
N GLU A 130 -29.80 -21.37 -5.40
CA GLU A 130 -29.27 -20.01 -5.26
C GLU A 130 -29.57 -19.36 -3.89
N GLY A 131 -30.79 -19.54 -3.35
CA GLY A 131 -31.13 -19.05 -2.02
C GLY A 131 -30.31 -19.67 -0.88
N MET A 132 -29.88 -20.92 -1.04
CA MET A 132 -29.01 -21.59 -0.07
C MET A 132 -27.55 -21.15 -0.23
N PHE A 133 -27.10 -20.89 -1.46
CA PHE A 133 -25.81 -20.26 -1.75
C PHE A 133 -25.70 -18.91 -1.03
N LEU A 134 -26.68 -18.02 -1.21
CA LEU A 134 -26.70 -16.70 -0.58
C LEU A 134 -26.66 -16.79 0.95
N ARG A 135 -27.40 -17.74 1.55
CA ARG A 135 -27.38 -17.92 3.01
C ARG A 135 -25.99 -18.35 3.53
N LYS A 136 -25.34 -19.29 2.84
CA LYS A 136 -23.96 -19.70 3.19
C LYS A 136 -22.97 -18.56 2.98
N TYR A 137 -23.10 -17.86 1.86
CA TYR A 137 -22.29 -16.70 1.53
C TYR A 137 -22.38 -15.58 2.57
N LEU A 138 -23.59 -15.28 3.05
CA LEU A 138 -23.81 -14.30 4.11
C LEU A 138 -23.25 -14.75 5.46
N SER A 139 -23.23 -16.07 5.73
CA SER A 139 -22.65 -16.62 6.96
C SER A 139 -21.14 -16.39 7.06
N ALA A 140 -20.44 -16.23 5.94
CA ALA A 140 -19.02 -15.84 5.93
C ALA A 140 -18.75 -14.48 6.60
N ARG A 141 -19.78 -13.62 6.71
CA ARG A 141 -19.61 -12.26 7.25
C ARG A 141 -19.21 -12.25 8.72
N VAL A 142 -19.44 -13.34 9.45
CA VAL A 142 -19.01 -13.48 10.86
C VAL A 142 -17.49 -13.30 11.01
N PHE A 143 -16.73 -13.66 9.97
CA PHE A 143 -15.27 -13.59 9.98
C PHE A 143 -14.70 -12.24 9.53
N VAL A 144 -15.51 -11.31 8.99
CA VAL A 144 -15.02 -10.01 8.50
C VAL A 144 -14.36 -9.19 9.59
N ALA A 145 -14.98 -9.13 10.77
CA ALA A 145 -14.45 -8.38 11.90
C ALA A 145 -13.11 -8.97 12.35
N ARG A 146 -13.04 -10.30 12.48
CA ARG A 146 -11.81 -11.02 12.83
C ARG A 146 -10.70 -10.77 11.82
N GLY A 147 -11.00 -10.90 10.53
CA GLY A 147 -10.04 -10.60 9.46
C GLY A 147 -9.55 -9.17 9.52
N SER A 148 -10.44 -8.20 9.76
CA SER A 148 -10.06 -6.79 9.89
C SER A 148 -9.11 -6.56 11.06
N PHE A 149 -9.35 -7.19 12.22
CA PHE A 149 -8.43 -7.12 13.36
C PHE A 149 -7.07 -7.75 13.04
N TYR A 150 -7.08 -8.92 12.41
CA TYR A 150 -5.87 -9.62 12.02
C TYR A 150 -5.03 -8.81 11.02
N MET A 151 -5.68 -8.17 10.04
CA MET A 151 -5.03 -7.23 9.13
C MET A 151 -4.34 -6.10 9.88
N HIS A 152 -5.03 -5.41 10.79
CA HIS A 152 -4.44 -4.31 11.55
C HIS A 152 -3.23 -4.76 12.39
N LYS A 153 -3.28 -5.96 12.98
CA LYS A 153 -2.15 -6.57 13.70
C LYS A 153 -0.93 -6.75 12.79
N MET A 154 -1.11 -7.26 11.57
CA MET A 154 0.00 -7.50 10.63
C MET A 154 0.53 -6.20 10.01
N ILE A 155 -0.37 -5.30 9.61
CA ILE A 155 -0.05 -4.06 8.90
C ILE A 155 0.74 -3.10 9.80
N ALA A 156 0.40 -3.00 11.09
CA ALA A 156 1.04 -2.05 12.00
C ALA A 156 2.58 -2.23 12.03
N HIS A 157 3.06 -3.47 12.11
CA HIS A 157 4.48 -3.77 12.09
C HIS A 157 5.12 -3.42 10.73
N ALA A 158 4.48 -3.79 9.63
CA ALA A 158 4.99 -3.50 8.29
C ALA A 158 5.13 -1.99 8.03
N ILE A 159 4.12 -1.20 8.40
CA ILE A 159 4.14 0.26 8.22
C ILE A 159 5.24 0.91 9.05
N ALA A 160 5.44 0.46 10.29
CA ALA A 160 6.50 1.00 11.15
C ALA A 160 7.90 0.78 10.54
N HIS A 161 8.11 -0.33 9.82
CA HIS A 161 9.35 -0.57 9.08
C HIS A 161 9.48 0.26 7.80
N ILE A 162 8.37 0.47 7.07
CA ILE A 162 8.36 1.25 5.84
C ILE A 162 8.57 2.75 6.14
N PHE A 163 7.96 3.26 7.21
CA PHE A 163 8.00 4.67 7.61
C PHE A 163 8.45 4.83 9.06
N PRO A 164 9.74 4.56 9.37
CA PRO A 164 10.24 4.52 10.75
C PRO A 164 10.22 5.88 11.46
N ARG A 165 10.15 6.97 10.68
CA ARG A 165 10.14 8.36 11.20
C ARG A 165 8.76 9.01 11.19
N ALA A 166 7.73 8.29 10.73
CA ALA A 166 6.41 8.87 10.62
C ALA A 166 5.68 8.88 11.96
N GLU A 167 4.95 9.97 12.23
CA GLU A 167 4.07 10.10 13.40
C GLU A 167 2.93 9.06 13.41
N ALA A 168 2.39 8.79 14.60
CA ALA A 168 1.29 7.84 14.81
C ALA A 168 0.05 8.13 13.95
N LYS A 169 -0.24 9.41 13.64
CA LYS A 169 -1.34 9.81 12.75
C LYS A 169 -1.17 9.26 11.32
N HIS A 170 0.07 9.24 10.82
CA HIS A 170 0.40 8.72 9.50
C HIS A 170 0.27 7.20 9.47
N HIS A 171 0.79 6.51 10.48
CA HIS A 171 0.67 5.06 10.60
C HIS A 171 -0.81 4.63 10.66
N THR A 172 -1.60 5.33 11.47
CA THR A 172 -3.03 5.07 11.61
C THR A 172 -3.76 5.30 10.30
N ALA A 173 -3.57 6.47 9.66
CA ALA A 173 -4.22 6.80 8.41
C ALA A 173 -3.90 5.78 7.30
N PHE A 174 -2.61 5.44 7.14
CA PHE A 174 -2.20 4.51 6.09
C PHE A 174 -2.65 3.07 6.36
N SER A 175 -2.63 2.62 7.63
CA SER A 175 -3.16 1.31 8.00
C SER A 175 -4.64 1.16 7.66
N GLN A 176 -5.43 2.22 7.85
CA GLN A 176 -6.85 2.23 7.50
C GLN A 176 -7.08 2.24 5.99
N GLN A 177 -6.20 2.88 5.21
CA GLN A 177 -6.27 2.82 3.75
C GLN A 177 -5.93 1.41 3.23
N ILE A 178 -4.93 0.76 3.79
CA ILE A 178 -4.57 -0.63 3.46
C ILE A 178 -5.71 -1.59 3.82
N ALA A 179 -6.29 -1.45 5.02
CA ALA A 179 -7.38 -2.30 5.49
C ALA A 179 -8.77 -1.92 4.94
N SER A 180 -8.85 -0.91 4.08
CA SER A 180 -10.12 -0.45 3.51
C SER A 180 -10.78 -1.54 2.67
N THR A 181 -12.12 -1.57 2.66
CA THR A 181 -12.88 -2.49 1.80
C THR A 181 -12.60 -2.22 0.33
N TYR A 182 -12.31 -0.97 -0.05
CA TYR A 182 -11.87 -0.59 -1.39
C TYR A 182 -10.59 -1.30 -1.81
N ASN A 183 -9.56 -1.23 -0.97
CA ASN A 183 -8.31 -1.91 -1.29
C ASN A 183 -8.47 -3.44 -1.34
N MET A 184 -9.30 -4.01 -0.46
CA MET A 184 -9.58 -5.44 -0.48
C MET A 184 -10.33 -5.90 -1.72
N GLU A 185 -11.18 -5.05 -2.28
CA GLU A 185 -11.82 -5.32 -3.57
C GLU A 185 -10.80 -5.33 -4.71
N THR A 186 -9.85 -4.40 -4.69
CA THR A 186 -8.75 -4.41 -5.67
C THR A 186 -7.87 -5.66 -5.54
N VAL A 187 -7.59 -6.11 -4.31
CA VAL A 187 -6.87 -7.37 -4.05
C VAL A 187 -7.64 -8.56 -4.62
N TRP A 188 -8.96 -8.60 -4.41
CA TRP A 188 -9.84 -9.65 -4.95
C TRP A 188 -9.71 -9.77 -6.47
N ASP A 189 -9.81 -8.64 -7.18
CA ASP A 189 -9.76 -8.63 -8.65
C ASP A 189 -8.36 -8.95 -9.18
N LEU A 190 -7.31 -8.30 -8.65
CA LEU A 190 -5.95 -8.50 -9.15
C LEU A 190 -5.38 -9.89 -8.85
N CYS A 191 -5.80 -10.51 -7.74
CA CYS A 191 -5.40 -11.86 -7.41
C CYS A 191 -6.33 -12.91 -8.01
N ASN A 192 -7.37 -12.53 -8.77
CA ASN A 192 -8.34 -13.44 -9.39
C ASN A 192 -9.05 -14.36 -8.39
N PHE A 193 -9.48 -13.82 -7.25
CA PHE A 193 -10.15 -14.59 -6.19
C PHE A 193 -11.53 -15.13 -6.62
N SER A 194 -12.12 -14.56 -7.68
CA SER A 194 -13.33 -15.10 -8.32
C SER A 194 -13.17 -16.57 -8.72
N SER A 195 -11.96 -17.01 -9.09
CA SER A 195 -11.68 -18.41 -9.43
C SER A 195 -11.90 -19.38 -8.26
N LEU A 196 -11.84 -18.90 -7.01
CA LEU A 196 -12.00 -19.72 -5.81
C LEU A 196 -13.46 -20.04 -5.50
N LEU A 197 -14.40 -19.28 -6.06
CA LEU A 197 -15.82 -19.46 -5.84
C LEU A 197 -16.40 -20.42 -6.87
N SER A 198 -17.19 -21.39 -6.40
CA SER A 198 -18.05 -22.20 -7.27
C SER A 198 -19.36 -21.46 -7.45
N ILE A 199 -19.35 -20.41 -8.27
CA ILE A 199 -20.46 -19.48 -8.39
C ILE A 199 -21.57 -20.07 -9.29
N PRO A 200 -22.85 -20.06 -8.87
CA PRO A 200 -23.96 -20.33 -9.79
C PRO A 200 -23.97 -19.33 -10.95
N SER A 201 -24.30 -19.76 -12.16
CA SER A 201 -24.34 -18.90 -13.35
C SER A 201 -25.10 -17.58 -13.07
N GLY A 202 -24.42 -16.44 -13.18
CA GLY A 202 -25.03 -15.11 -13.06
C GLY A 202 -24.81 -14.38 -11.73
N PHE A 203 -24.28 -15.03 -10.68
CA PHE A 203 -23.90 -14.32 -9.46
C PHE A 203 -22.53 -13.67 -9.63
N LEU A 204 -22.43 -12.37 -9.35
CA LEU A 204 -21.16 -11.65 -9.31
C LEU A 204 -21.14 -10.82 -8.01
N PRO A 205 -20.19 -11.06 -7.09
CA PRO A 205 -20.07 -10.27 -5.88
C PRO A 205 -19.96 -8.78 -6.22
N CYS A 206 -20.78 -7.95 -5.58
CA CYS A 206 -20.61 -6.51 -5.70
C CYS A 206 -19.32 -6.04 -5.01
N PHE A 207 -18.94 -4.79 -5.25
CA PHE A 207 -17.72 -4.19 -4.70
C PHE A 207 -17.53 -4.43 -3.19
N HIS A 208 -18.55 -4.12 -2.38
CA HIS A 208 -18.46 -4.26 -0.92
C HIS A 208 -18.28 -5.72 -0.49
N GLU A 209 -18.89 -6.63 -1.24
CA GLU A 209 -18.86 -8.05 -0.94
C GLU A 209 -17.51 -8.67 -1.26
N LYS A 210 -16.90 -8.35 -2.42
CA LYS A 210 -15.53 -8.77 -2.74
C LYS A 210 -14.56 -8.42 -1.61
N GLY A 211 -14.57 -7.16 -1.19
CA GLY A 211 -13.68 -6.71 -0.11
C GLY A 211 -14.01 -7.35 1.25
N SER A 212 -15.28 -7.64 1.52
CA SER A 212 -15.69 -8.38 2.72
C SER A 212 -15.22 -9.83 2.69
N LEU A 213 -15.29 -10.51 1.55
CA LEU A 213 -14.84 -11.89 1.42
C LEU A 213 -13.34 -12.05 1.65
N VAL A 214 -12.51 -11.15 1.12
CA VAL A 214 -11.07 -11.17 1.41
C VAL A 214 -10.81 -11.08 2.92
N LYS A 215 -11.54 -10.20 3.62
CA LYS A 215 -11.47 -10.09 5.08
C LYS A 215 -11.97 -11.35 5.77
N SER A 216 -13.07 -11.94 5.33
CA SER A 216 -13.58 -13.18 5.90
C SER A 216 -12.60 -14.35 5.73
N ILE A 217 -11.96 -14.48 4.56
CA ILE A 217 -10.89 -15.47 4.30
C ILE A 217 -9.76 -15.30 5.31
N LEU A 218 -9.28 -14.06 5.50
CA LEU A 218 -8.26 -13.76 6.51
C LEU A 218 -8.74 -14.05 7.94
N GLY A 219 -10.02 -13.84 8.23
CA GLY A 219 -10.62 -14.17 9.52
C GLY A 219 -10.54 -15.67 9.81
N GLU A 220 -10.97 -16.52 8.88
CA GLU A 220 -10.88 -17.98 9.03
C GLU A 220 -9.43 -18.46 9.12
N ILE A 221 -8.56 -17.95 8.24
CA ILE A 221 -7.12 -18.25 8.28
C ILE A 221 -6.51 -17.85 9.62
N SER A 222 -6.85 -16.68 10.15
CA SER A 222 -6.34 -16.23 11.45
C SER A 222 -6.83 -17.10 12.60
N GLU A 223 -8.08 -17.58 12.55
CA GLU A 223 -8.57 -18.53 13.54
C GLU A 223 -7.75 -19.82 13.51
N TYR A 224 -7.44 -20.31 12.31
CA TYR A 224 -6.62 -21.48 12.14
C TYR A 224 -5.17 -21.27 12.62
N ILE A 225 -4.56 -20.12 12.31
CA ILE A 225 -3.19 -19.78 12.74
C ILE A 225 -3.11 -19.61 14.26
N ASP A 226 -4.10 -18.94 14.87
CA ASP A 226 -4.14 -18.62 16.30
C ASP A 226 -4.65 -19.78 17.16
N ARG A 227 -5.05 -20.92 16.58
CA ARG A 227 -5.48 -22.11 17.35
C ARG A 227 -4.36 -22.54 18.30
N VAL A 228 -4.68 -22.52 19.59
CA VAL A 228 -3.80 -22.95 20.68
C VAL A 228 -3.58 -24.47 20.54
N PRO A 229 -2.35 -24.98 20.75
CA PRO A 229 -2.00 -26.39 20.57
C PRO A 229 -2.71 -27.41 21.49
N ASP A 230 -3.58 -26.95 22.40
CA ASP A 230 -4.29 -27.83 23.34
C ASP A 230 -5.40 -28.65 22.66
N ASP A 231 -5.88 -28.24 21.49
CA ASP A 231 -6.68 -29.09 20.61
C ASP A 231 -5.76 -29.78 19.59
N PRO A 232 -5.61 -31.12 19.62
CA PRO A 232 -4.81 -31.80 18.63
C PRO A 232 -5.40 -31.50 17.24
N PRO A 233 -4.58 -31.10 16.27
CA PRO A 233 -5.06 -30.90 14.91
C PRO A 233 -5.71 -32.21 14.44
N PRO A 234 -6.79 -32.16 13.63
CA PRO A 234 -7.43 -33.38 13.14
C PRO A 234 -6.37 -34.29 12.50
N ALA A 235 -6.45 -35.60 12.69
CA ALA A 235 -5.42 -36.57 12.27
C ALA A 235 -5.03 -36.50 10.77
N SER A 236 -5.82 -35.81 9.94
CA SER A 236 -5.59 -35.54 8.52
C SER A 236 -4.71 -34.32 8.22
N PHE A 237 -4.30 -33.56 9.24
CA PHE A 237 -3.47 -32.36 9.10
C PHE A 237 -2.00 -32.69 9.28
N THR A 238 -1.18 -32.18 8.37
CA THR A 238 0.25 -32.53 8.27
C THR A 238 1.17 -31.41 8.77
N GLY A 239 0.61 -30.29 9.25
CA GLY A 239 1.34 -29.06 9.57
C GLY A 239 1.59 -28.16 8.36
N THR A 240 1.59 -28.73 7.14
CA THR A 240 1.64 -28.00 5.87
C THR A 240 0.54 -26.94 5.78
N GLU A 241 -0.65 -27.23 6.31
CA GLU A 241 -1.80 -26.32 6.32
C GLU A 241 -1.49 -25.03 7.10
N HIS A 242 -0.74 -25.10 8.21
CA HIS A 242 -0.38 -23.94 9.03
C HIS A 242 0.63 -23.04 8.32
N ILE A 243 1.65 -23.66 7.71
CA ILE A 243 2.64 -22.96 6.89
C ILE A 243 1.95 -22.26 5.70
N LEU A 244 1.03 -22.95 5.02
CA LEU A 244 0.29 -22.37 3.90
C LEU A 244 -0.68 -21.27 4.36
N ALA A 245 -1.32 -21.42 5.52
CA ALA A 245 -2.19 -20.40 6.10
C ALA A 245 -1.41 -19.10 6.39
N ASP A 246 -0.24 -19.20 7.03
CA ASP A 246 0.65 -18.05 7.28
C ASP A 246 1.15 -17.44 5.96
N PHE A 247 1.56 -18.27 4.98
CA PHE A 247 1.97 -17.81 3.65
C PHE A 247 0.86 -17.02 2.95
N VAL A 248 -0.38 -17.53 2.95
CA VAL A 248 -1.53 -16.88 2.32
C VAL A 248 -1.84 -15.55 3.03
N ALA A 249 -1.91 -15.56 4.36
CA ALA A 249 -2.13 -14.34 5.15
C ALA A 249 -1.11 -13.25 4.79
N ARG A 250 0.18 -13.59 4.80
CA ARG A 250 1.27 -12.65 4.46
C ARG A 250 1.20 -12.19 3.01
N SER A 251 0.86 -13.09 2.08
CA SER A 251 0.76 -12.76 0.66
C SER A 251 -0.37 -11.80 0.37
N ILE A 252 -1.55 -12.00 0.98
CA ILE A 252 -2.68 -11.06 0.87
C ILE A 252 -2.30 -9.71 1.48
N MET A 253 -1.61 -9.69 2.63
CA MET A 253 -1.17 -8.44 3.25
C MET A 253 -0.13 -7.72 2.39
N ALA A 254 0.80 -8.45 1.79
CA ALA A 254 1.81 -7.89 0.90
C ALA A 254 1.17 -7.24 -0.33
N GLU A 255 0.19 -7.88 -0.97
CA GLU A 255 -0.58 -7.28 -2.07
C GLU A 255 -1.33 -6.03 -1.61
N ALA A 256 -2.04 -6.11 -0.48
CA ALA A 256 -2.78 -4.98 0.05
C ALA A 256 -1.90 -3.76 0.32
N ILE A 257 -0.73 -3.96 0.93
CA ILE A 257 0.23 -2.90 1.22
C ILE A 257 0.80 -2.36 -0.10
N HIS A 258 1.26 -3.25 -0.97
CA HIS A 258 1.89 -2.89 -2.23
C HIS A 258 0.97 -2.03 -3.12
N LEU A 259 -0.29 -2.42 -3.27
CA LEU A 259 -1.26 -1.68 -4.08
C LEU A 259 -1.50 -0.26 -3.57
N ARG A 260 -1.64 -0.09 -2.24
CA ARG A 260 -1.79 1.26 -1.66
C ARG A 260 -0.50 2.07 -1.78
N MET A 261 0.66 1.44 -1.56
CA MET A 261 1.94 2.11 -1.73
C MET A 261 2.11 2.63 -3.16
N LEU A 262 1.84 1.80 -4.17
CA LEU A 262 1.94 2.20 -5.58
C LEU A 262 1.03 3.40 -5.89
N GLU A 263 -0.22 3.38 -5.42
CA GLU A 263 -1.14 4.50 -5.63
C GLU A 263 -0.62 5.80 -5.01
N TYR A 264 -0.21 5.78 -3.74
CA TYR A 264 0.29 6.98 -3.07
C TYR A 264 1.62 7.47 -3.64
N VAL A 265 2.53 6.57 -4.01
CA VAL A 265 3.78 6.93 -4.69
C VAL A 265 3.49 7.61 -6.02
N ALA A 266 2.60 7.07 -6.85
CA ALA A 266 2.25 7.65 -8.15
C ALA A 266 1.64 9.06 -7.99
N ARG A 267 0.72 9.23 -7.04
CA ARG A 267 0.08 10.52 -6.76
C ARG A 267 1.09 11.56 -6.26
N VAL A 268 1.96 11.17 -5.34
CA VAL A 268 2.99 12.06 -4.78
C VAL A 268 4.09 12.37 -5.79
N GLU A 269 4.46 11.42 -6.64
CA GLU A 269 5.51 11.62 -7.64
C GLU A 269 5.15 12.75 -8.60
N ALA A 270 3.89 12.84 -9.03
CA ALA A 270 3.41 13.94 -9.85
C ALA A 270 3.62 15.30 -9.16
N VAL A 271 3.30 15.40 -7.88
CA VAL A 271 3.50 16.61 -7.07
C VAL A 271 5.00 16.89 -6.88
N TRP A 272 5.80 15.87 -6.57
CA TRP A 272 7.23 15.99 -6.41
C TRP A 272 7.94 16.46 -7.68
N ARG A 273 7.51 16.02 -8.87
CA ARG A 273 8.08 16.50 -10.14
C ARG A 273 7.80 17.99 -10.37
N GLU A 274 6.66 18.49 -9.89
CA GLU A 274 6.23 19.88 -10.03
C GLU A 274 6.93 20.81 -9.01
N TYR A 275 7.07 20.37 -7.75
CA TYR A 275 7.56 21.23 -6.64
C TYR A 275 8.90 20.79 -6.03
N GLY A 276 9.37 19.57 -6.29
CA GLY A 276 10.52 18.97 -5.63
C GLY A 276 11.88 19.56 -6.04
N LEU A 277 11.97 20.18 -7.23
CA LEU A 277 13.19 20.85 -7.69
C LEU A 277 13.50 22.13 -6.89
N GLU A 278 12.49 22.82 -6.37
CA GLU A 278 12.67 24.00 -5.52
C GLU A 278 13.15 23.59 -4.12
N ILE A 279 12.59 22.52 -3.57
CA ILE A 279 12.99 21.96 -2.25
C ILE A 279 14.44 21.45 -2.25
N ILE A 280 14.90 20.83 -3.36
CA ILE A 280 16.29 20.36 -3.49
C ILE A 280 17.26 21.55 -3.61
N LYS A 281 16.87 22.64 -4.27
CA LYS A 281 17.68 23.87 -4.35
C LYS A 281 17.86 24.51 -2.97
N ASP A 282 16.81 24.57 -2.16
CA ASP A 282 16.91 25.05 -0.78
C ASP A 282 17.73 24.11 0.12
N ARG A 283 17.68 22.79 -0.11
CA ARG A 283 18.55 21.85 0.62
C ARG A 283 20.01 21.89 0.20
N LYS A 284 20.35 22.31 -1.03
CA LYS A 284 21.75 22.57 -1.39
C LYS A 284 22.37 23.72 -0.57
N ALA A 285 21.55 24.63 -0.02
CA ALA A 285 22.01 25.62 0.96
C ALA A 285 22.30 25.00 2.35
N PHE A 286 21.78 23.80 2.65
CA PHE A 286 22.00 23.08 3.91
C PHE A 286 23.14 22.05 3.87
N HIS A 287 23.84 21.86 2.74
CA HIS A 287 25.02 20.99 2.64
C HIS A 287 26.29 21.56 3.32
N LEU A 288 26.14 22.50 4.27
CA LEU A 288 27.20 22.90 5.22
C LEU A 288 27.17 22.10 6.54
N LEU A 289 26.48 20.96 6.58
CA LEU A 289 26.60 20.01 7.69
C LEU A 289 27.60 18.89 7.31
N PRO A 290 28.54 18.56 8.21
CA PRO A 290 29.66 17.69 7.86
C PRO A 290 29.16 16.30 7.48
N ALA A 291 29.68 15.80 6.35
CA ALA A 291 29.46 14.45 5.91
C ALA A 291 29.77 13.48 7.05
N ILE A 292 28.77 12.71 7.48
CA ILE A 292 29.01 11.50 8.25
C ILE A 292 29.86 10.62 7.32
N GLN A 293 31.15 10.49 7.62
CA GLN A 293 32.04 9.57 6.94
C GLN A 293 31.47 8.17 7.08
N VAL A 294 30.87 7.66 6.02
CA VAL A 294 30.53 6.24 5.90
C VAL A 294 31.81 5.52 5.49
N SER A 295 32.77 5.41 6.42
CA SER A 295 34.07 4.77 6.20
C SER A 295 34.03 3.23 6.20
N ASN A 296 32.85 2.59 6.16
CA ASN A 296 32.72 1.14 6.31
C ASN A 296 32.04 0.40 5.15
N LEU A 297 31.59 1.06 4.08
CA LEU A 297 31.01 0.35 2.92
C LEU A 297 32.08 -0.16 1.93
N GLU A 298 33.18 0.57 1.74
CA GLU A 298 34.29 0.12 0.87
C GLU A 298 35.06 -1.07 1.47
N TYR A 299 35.09 -1.18 2.81
CA TYR A 299 35.70 -2.32 3.50
C TYR A 299 34.92 -3.63 3.29
N LEU A 300 33.59 -3.56 3.17
CA LEU A 300 32.76 -4.75 2.96
C LEU A 300 32.76 -5.21 1.49
N LEU A 301 32.80 -4.26 0.54
CA LEU A 301 32.82 -4.57 -0.89
C LEU A 301 34.17 -5.10 -1.40
N SER A 302 35.28 -4.82 -0.69
CA SER A 302 36.60 -5.37 -1.03
C SER A 302 36.81 -6.82 -0.59
N LYS A 303 35.94 -7.36 0.29
CA LYS A 303 36.04 -8.76 0.75
C LYS A 303 35.21 -9.76 -0.06
N GLU A 304 34.20 -9.31 -0.80
CA GLU A 304 33.38 -10.19 -1.65
C GLU A 304 33.98 -10.41 -3.05
N THR A 305 34.90 -9.56 -3.50
CA THR A 305 35.59 -9.71 -4.80
C THR A 305 36.86 -10.56 -4.71
N ALA A 306 37.21 -11.07 -3.53
CA ALA A 306 38.39 -11.91 -3.29
C ALA A 306 38.06 -13.38 -2.93
N ARG A 307 36.89 -13.89 -3.34
CA ARG A 307 36.55 -15.32 -3.27
C ARG A 307 36.04 -15.86 -4.59
#